data_AF-A0A167IUR1-F1
#
_entry.id   AF-A0A167IUR1-F1
#
_cell.length_a   1.000
_cell.length_b   1.000
_cell.length_c   1.000
_cell.angle_alpha   90.00
_cell.angle_beta   90.00
_cell.angle_gamma   90.00
#
_symmetry.space_group_name_H-M   'P 1'
#
loop_
_entity.id
_entity.type
_entity.pdbx_description
1 polymer ?
#
loop_
_entity_poly.entity_id
_entity_poly.type
_entity_poly.pdbx_seq_one_letter_code
_entity_poly.pdbx_strand_id
1 'polypeptide(L)'
;MKYLVYFGSLMLLFISCQRDADVTTVEQTEAALVAKVLSQQPSVELSESLNKGLYKGIFASYDLVDKGMVFLNLQNDGNVEAAVRFVKGKRPDAYFVGNQDVQDSNTYHFKSELGSFTATVSSGNDIQIKHFNFTGRDHYISAFKSRSLADVTVAFGTYVDDADPSFAGNWDAIHAGSLAPAPPGHSNSNLMLLDKVVISKQGNMFTSTDTPSDNDSFVEPCFYGSMFPQAWFYESDNNSYREFIGYNQTTTFANRMANWSLSYYVLDGIYSYDTPVCNSSEAAGYGSWSWDGRSGRLRVDSLSDL
;
A
#
# COMPACT_ATOMS: atom_id res chain seq x y z
N MET A 1 -70.16 27.53 -61.93
CA MET A 1 -68.68 27.47 -61.94
C MET A 1 -68.20 28.36 -60.79
N LYS A 2 -67.77 27.78 -59.66
CA LYS A 2 -66.39 27.36 -59.31
C LYS A 2 -65.50 28.60 -59.02
N TYR A 3 -64.84 28.83 -57.88
CA TYR A 3 -64.73 28.21 -56.55
C TYR A 3 -64.26 29.29 -55.55
N LEU A 4 -64.74 29.23 -54.32
CA LEU A 4 -64.29 30.01 -53.16
C LEU A 4 -63.04 29.33 -52.59
N VAL A 5 -61.88 30.00 -52.57
CA VAL A 5 -60.62 29.47 -52.02
C VAL A 5 -60.51 29.89 -50.55
N TYR A 6 -60.76 28.95 -49.64
CA TYR A 6 -60.55 29.11 -48.20
C TYR A 6 -59.08 28.80 -47.86
N PHE A 7 -58.40 29.76 -47.27
CA PHE A 7 -57.05 29.64 -46.72
C PHE A 7 -57.13 28.93 -45.35
N GLY A 8 -57.03 27.60 -45.36
CA GLY A 8 -56.94 26.79 -44.15
C GLY A 8 -55.47 26.55 -43.77
N SER A 9 -54.89 27.43 -42.96
CA SER A 9 -53.63 27.18 -42.28
C SER A 9 -53.89 26.28 -41.07
N LEU A 10 -53.69 24.98 -41.23
CA LEU A 10 -53.69 24.01 -40.13
C LEU A 10 -52.26 23.88 -39.60
N MET A 11 -51.92 24.73 -38.63
CA MET A 11 -50.67 24.66 -37.89
C MET A 11 -50.77 23.48 -36.91
N LEU A 12 -50.29 22.30 -37.32
CA LEU A 12 -50.07 21.15 -36.46
C LEU A 12 -48.95 21.47 -35.47
N LEU A 13 -49.33 21.95 -34.29
CA LEU A 13 -48.48 21.95 -33.10
C LEU A 13 -48.23 20.50 -32.70
N PHE A 14 -47.16 19.92 -33.24
CA PHE A 14 -46.52 18.75 -32.62
C PHE A 14 -45.87 19.22 -31.33
N ILE A 15 -46.66 19.25 -30.26
CA ILE A 15 -46.16 19.25 -28.89
C ILE A 15 -45.51 17.89 -28.70
N SER A 16 -44.25 17.74 -29.09
CA SER A 16 -43.44 16.66 -28.59
C SER A 16 -43.23 16.95 -27.10
N CYS A 17 -43.98 16.26 -26.25
CA CYS A 17 -43.50 15.98 -24.90
C CYS A 17 -42.15 15.29 -25.07
N GLN A 18 -41.06 16.06 -25.02
CA GLN A 18 -39.82 15.52 -24.47
C GLN A 18 -40.18 15.13 -23.05
N ARG A 19 -40.48 13.84 -22.86
CA ARG A 19 -40.35 13.22 -21.56
C ARG A 19 -38.89 13.46 -21.23
N ASP A 20 -38.64 14.35 -20.28
CA ASP A 20 -37.37 14.37 -19.57
C ASP A 20 -37.14 12.92 -19.14
N ALA A 21 -36.24 12.25 -19.85
CA ALA A 21 -35.70 11.01 -19.34
C ALA A 21 -35.00 11.46 -18.07
N ASP A 22 -35.62 11.16 -16.93
CA ASP A 22 -34.95 11.18 -15.64
C ASP A 22 -33.67 10.37 -15.85
N VAL A 23 -32.57 11.07 -16.09
CA VAL A 23 -31.24 10.50 -16.03
C VAL A 23 -31.10 10.17 -14.57
N THR A 24 -31.45 8.94 -14.23
CA THR A 24 -31.21 8.39 -12.91
C THR A 24 -29.70 8.28 -12.80
N THR A 25 -29.06 9.37 -12.38
CA THR A 25 -27.67 9.34 -11.93
C THR A 25 -27.67 8.41 -10.73
N VAL A 26 -27.29 7.16 -10.97
CA VAL A 26 -27.06 6.18 -9.89
C VAL A 26 -25.92 6.75 -9.08
N GLU A 27 -26.25 7.35 -7.95
CA GLU A 27 -25.28 7.87 -6.99
C GLU A 27 -24.45 6.69 -6.50
N GLN A 28 -23.15 6.69 -6.84
CA GLN A 28 -22.26 5.61 -6.44
C GLN A 28 -21.97 5.75 -4.95
N THR A 29 -22.25 4.70 -4.19
CA THR A 29 -21.91 4.65 -2.76
C THR A 29 -20.39 4.68 -2.56
N GLU A 30 -19.91 5.24 -1.46
CA GLU A 30 -18.47 5.25 -1.12
C GLU A 30 -17.85 3.85 -1.16
N ALA A 31 -18.54 2.82 -0.64
CA ALA A 31 -18.07 1.45 -0.68
C ALA A 31 -17.82 0.93 -2.11
N ALA A 32 -18.64 1.34 -3.08
CA ALA A 32 -18.46 0.97 -4.49
C ALA A 32 -17.27 1.70 -5.11
N LEU A 33 -17.05 2.98 -4.75
CA LEU A 33 -15.90 3.77 -5.19
C LEU A 33 -14.59 3.22 -4.63
N VAL A 34 -14.58 2.87 -3.34
CA VAL A 34 -13.47 2.14 -2.70
C VAL A 34 -13.21 0.84 -3.45
N ALA A 35 -14.22 -0.02 -3.63
CA ALA A 35 -14.06 -1.30 -4.31
C ALA A 35 -13.50 -1.15 -5.73
N LYS A 36 -13.94 -0.13 -6.47
CA LYS A 36 -13.40 0.22 -7.79
C LYS A 36 -11.91 0.46 -7.72
N VAL A 37 -11.42 1.38 -6.88
CA VAL A 37 -9.99 1.71 -6.77
C VAL A 37 -9.18 0.48 -6.32
N LEU A 38 -9.66 -0.25 -5.31
CA LEU A 38 -8.94 -1.40 -4.74
C LEU A 38 -8.86 -2.60 -5.70
N SER A 39 -9.78 -2.70 -6.66
CA SER A 39 -9.78 -3.75 -7.69
C SER A 39 -8.90 -3.43 -8.90
N GLN A 40 -8.37 -2.21 -9.00
CA GLN A 40 -7.58 -1.80 -10.16
C GLN A 40 -6.28 -2.61 -10.28
N GLN A 41 -5.97 -2.96 -11.51
CA GLN A 41 -4.69 -3.54 -11.89
C GLN A 41 -3.82 -2.47 -12.56
N PRO A 42 -2.49 -2.53 -12.41
CA PRO A 42 -1.58 -1.62 -13.09
C PRO A 42 -1.75 -1.69 -14.61
N SER A 43 -1.94 -0.54 -15.25
CA SER A 43 -1.90 -0.44 -16.70
C SER A 43 -0.50 -0.74 -17.21
N VAL A 44 -0.39 -1.67 -18.17
CA VAL A 44 0.89 -2.02 -18.81
C VAL A 44 1.50 -0.79 -19.50
N GLU A 45 0.67 0.03 -20.15
CA GLU A 45 1.11 1.24 -20.86
C GLU A 45 1.65 2.31 -19.89
N LEU A 46 1.06 2.40 -18.70
CA LEU A 46 1.45 3.40 -17.71
C LEU A 46 2.48 2.87 -16.71
N SER A 47 2.83 1.59 -16.73
CA SER A 47 3.79 0.97 -15.78
C SER A 47 5.16 1.66 -15.81
N GLU A 48 5.56 2.24 -16.94
CA GLU A 48 6.82 2.99 -17.09
C GLU A 48 6.66 4.52 -17.11
N SER A 49 5.43 5.05 -17.03
CA SER A 49 5.17 6.50 -16.97
C SER A 49 5.57 7.11 -15.63
N LEU A 50 6.46 8.11 -15.58
CA LEU A 50 6.97 8.60 -14.29
C LEU A 50 5.92 9.17 -13.34
N ASN A 51 4.85 9.80 -13.85
CA ASN A 51 3.86 10.51 -13.03
C ASN A 51 2.46 9.90 -13.05
N LYS A 52 2.24 8.82 -13.79
CA LYS A 52 0.91 8.20 -13.93
C LYS A 52 0.93 6.72 -13.62
N GLY A 53 -0.24 6.19 -13.30
CA GLY A 53 -0.46 4.77 -13.04
C GLY A 53 -0.99 4.53 -11.63
N LEU A 54 -0.86 3.29 -11.18
CA LEU A 54 -1.32 2.86 -9.86
C LEU A 54 -0.14 2.87 -8.88
N TYR A 55 -0.31 3.55 -7.74
CA TYR A 55 0.63 3.50 -6.64
C TYR A 55 -0.04 2.85 -5.44
N LYS A 56 0.74 2.10 -4.68
CA LYS A 56 0.30 1.34 -3.52
C LYS A 56 1.31 1.50 -2.40
N GLY A 57 0.88 1.40 -1.16
CA GLY A 57 1.82 1.41 -0.04
C GLY A 57 1.16 1.63 1.31
N ILE A 58 1.89 2.25 2.22
CA ILE A 58 1.50 2.43 3.62
C ILE A 58 0.66 3.70 3.78
N PHE A 59 -0.40 3.58 4.57
CA PHE A 59 -1.10 4.68 5.22
C PHE A 59 -1.07 4.43 6.73
N ALA A 60 -0.53 5.35 7.51
CA ALA A 60 -0.52 5.17 8.97
C ALA A 60 -0.52 6.51 9.72
N SER A 61 -1.06 6.47 10.94
CA SER A 61 -0.91 7.55 11.90
C SER A 61 0.38 7.38 12.72
N TYR A 62 0.95 8.50 13.16
CA TYR A 62 2.15 8.49 14.01
C TYR A 62 1.92 7.97 15.43
N ASP A 63 0.66 7.92 15.87
CA ASP A 63 0.23 7.42 17.18
C ASP A 63 -0.18 5.94 17.15
N LEU A 64 0.04 5.24 16.03
CA LEU A 64 -0.21 3.80 15.84
C LEU A 64 -1.69 3.39 15.89
N VAL A 65 -2.60 4.36 15.89
CA VAL A 65 -4.05 4.09 15.93
C VAL A 65 -4.56 3.62 14.58
N ASP A 66 -4.23 4.36 13.52
CA ASP A 66 -4.70 4.11 12.17
C ASP A 66 -3.57 3.52 11.33
N LYS A 67 -3.87 2.43 10.62
CA LYS A 67 -2.92 1.75 9.76
C LYS A 67 -3.64 1.03 8.64
N GLY A 68 -3.05 1.01 7.46
CA GLY A 68 -3.67 0.43 6.29
C GLY A 68 -2.82 0.54 5.05
N MET A 69 -3.37 -0.01 3.96
CA MET A 69 -2.80 0.09 2.63
C MET A 69 -3.50 1.19 1.85
N VAL A 70 -2.74 2.12 1.29
CA VAL A 70 -3.27 3.13 0.37
C VAL A 70 -3.10 2.69 -1.07
N PHE A 71 -4.06 3.05 -1.90
CA PHE A 71 -4.09 2.86 -3.34
C PHE A 71 -4.32 4.25 -3.94
N LEU A 72 -3.37 4.74 -4.72
CA LEU A 72 -3.45 6.02 -5.43
C LEU A 72 -3.55 5.71 -6.92
N ASN A 73 -4.72 5.95 -7.50
CA ASN A 73 -4.94 5.92 -8.93
C ASN A 73 -4.57 7.29 -9.51
N LEU A 74 -3.42 7.39 -10.15
CA LEU A 74 -2.94 8.60 -10.83
C LEU A 74 -3.17 8.45 -12.33
N GLN A 75 -4.42 8.46 -12.76
CA GLN A 75 -4.83 8.29 -14.16
C GLN A 75 -4.53 6.90 -14.73
N ASN A 76 -4.48 5.86 -13.90
CA ASN A 76 -4.35 4.46 -14.34
C ASN A 76 -5.51 4.05 -15.26
N ASP A 77 -6.72 4.54 -14.96
CA ASP A 77 -7.95 4.38 -15.76
C ASP A 77 -8.50 5.73 -16.28
N GLY A 78 -7.66 6.77 -16.30
CA GLY A 78 -8.04 8.14 -16.64
C GLY A 78 -8.56 8.99 -15.48
N ASN A 79 -8.87 8.41 -14.31
CA ASN A 79 -9.32 9.15 -13.13
C ASN A 79 -8.18 9.42 -12.14
N VAL A 80 -8.34 10.42 -11.27
CA VAL A 80 -7.46 10.66 -10.12
C VAL A 80 -8.24 10.38 -8.84
N GLU A 81 -7.94 9.27 -8.19
CA GLU A 81 -8.71 8.74 -7.06
C GLU A 81 -7.78 8.08 -6.06
N ALA A 82 -8.16 8.03 -4.79
CA ALA A 82 -7.44 7.22 -3.81
C ALA A 82 -8.40 6.47 -2.90
N ALA A 83 -7.95 5.31 -2.44
CA ALA A 83 -8.64 4.52 -1.43
C ALA A 83 -7.66 4.04 -0.36
N VAL A 84 -8.12 3.98 0.87
CA VAL A 84 -7.37 3.40 1.99
C VAL A 84 -8.15 2.19 2.47
N ARG A 85 -7.50 1.02 2.41
CA ARG A 85 -7.96 -0.18 3.08
C ARG A 85 -7.30 -0.25 4.44
N PHE A 86 -8.08 -0.03 5.50
CA PHE A 86 -7.53 -0.13 6.84
C PHE A 86 -7.23 -1.59 7.16
N VAL A 87 -6.24 -1.76 8.03
CA VAL A 87 -6.06 -2.95 8.83
C VAL A 87 -7.43 -3.25 9.45
N LYS A 88 -8.05 -4.37 9.06
CA LYS A 88 -9.44 -4.77 9.34
C LYS A 88 -9.72 -4.62 10.86
N GLY A 89 -10.98 -4.36 11.20
CA GLY A 89 -11.35 -4.07 12.61
C GLY A 89 -10.93 -2.68 13.13
N LYS A 90 -10.05 -1.93 12.46
CA LYS A 90 -9.69 -0.56 12.87
C LYS A 90 -10.76 0.45 12.47
N ARG A 91 -11.17 0.48 11.19
CA ARG A 91 -12.15 1.44 10.62
C ARG A 91 -12.74 0.95 9.29
N PRO A 92 -13.87 1.53 8.82
CA PRO A 92 -14.30 1.41 7.44
C PRO A 92 -13.24 1.96 6.47
N ASP A 93 -13.10 1.34 5.31
CA ASP A 93 -12.26 1.84 4.21
C ASP A 93 -12.68 3.27 3.83
N ALA A 94 -11.71 4.07 3.37
CA ALA A 94 -11.93 5.48 3.04
C ALA A 94 -11.67 5.75 1.56
N TYR A 95 -12.49 6.63 0.97
CA TYR A 95 -12.31 7.12 -0.41
C TYR A 95 -11.90 8.59 -0.46
N PHE A 96 -11.08 8.95 -1.45
CA PHE A 96 -10.69 10.32 -1.74
C PHE A 96 -10.84 10.63 -3.23
N VAL A 97 -11.46 11.77 -3.52
CA VAL A 97 -11.49 12.35 -4.86
C VAL A 97 -10.21 13.14 -5.07
N GLY A 98 -9.56 12.95 -6.21
CA GLY A 98 -8.32 13.62 -6.55
C GLY A 98 -8.42 14.51 -7.79
N ASN A 99 -7.50 15.46 -7.91
CA ASN A 99 -7.24 16.22 -9.15
C ASN A 99 -5.74 16.43 -9.31
N GLN A 100 -5.25 16.45 -10.55
CA GLN A 100 -3.87 16.82 -10.87
C GLN A 100 -3.71 18.35 -10.80
N ASP A 101 -2.60 18.83 -10.26
CA ASP A 101 -2.25 20.25 -10.24
C ASP A 101 -2.03 20.75 -11.68
N VAL A 102 -2.58 21.93 -11.98
CA VAL A 102 -2.53 22.53 -13.33
C VAL A 102 -1.17 23.15 -13.67
N GLN A 103 -0.37 23.49 -12.66
CA GLN A 103 0.95 24.09 -12.78
C GLN A 103 2.06 23.05 -12.65
N ASP A 104 1.80 21.94 -11.94
CA ASP A 104 2.75 20.84 -11.76
C ASP A 104 2.11 19.47 -12.03
N SER A 105 2.44 18.89 -13.19
CA SER A 105 1.95 17.57 -13.60
C SER A 105 2.40 16.40 -12.71
N ASN A 106 3.29 16.61 -11.75
CA ASN A 106 3.69 15.58 -10.79
C ASN A 106 2.93 15.69 -9.46
N THR A 107 2.13 16.74 -9.29
CA THR A 107 1.42 17.01 -8.04
C THR A 107 -0.08 16.72 -8.18
N TYR A 108 -0.65 16.10 -7.16
CA TYR A 108 -2.03 15.65 -7.11
C TYR A 108 -2.64 16.01 -5.75
N HIS A 109 -3.85 16.56 -5.75
CA HIS A 109 -4.56 16.93 -4.53
C HIS A 109 -5.73 16.00 -4.30
N PHE A 110 -5.78 15.40 -3.11
CA PHE A 110 -6.81 14.47 -2.70
C PHE A 110 -7.63 15.04 -1.55
N LYS A 111 -8.96 14.82 -1.61
CA LYS A 111 -9.89 15.29 -0.59
C LYS A 111 -10.98 14.24 -0.32
N SER A 112 -11.33 14.11 0.96
CA SER A 112 -12.50 13.39 1.45
C SER A 112 -13.16 14.21 2.57
N GLU A 113 -14.21 13.67 3.18
CA GLU A 113 -14.79 14.25 4.39
C GLU A 113 -13.88 14.07 5.62
N LEU A 114 -12.98 13.09 5.57
CA LEU A 114 -12.10 12.71 6.68
C LEU A 114 -10.79 13.48 6.69
N GLY A 115 -10.38 14.04 5.55
CA GLY A 115 -9.13 14.80 5.44
C GLY A 115 -8.75 15.12 4.00
N SER A 116 -7.56 15.68 3.83
CA SER A 116 -6.99 15.99 2.53
C SER A 116 -5.48 15.87 2.57
N PHE A 117 -4.88 15.50 1.45
CA PHE A 117 -3.43 15.43 1.30
C PHE A 117 -3.01 15.80 -0.14
N THR A 118 -1.76 16.18 -0.29
CA THR A 118 -1.14 16.44 -1.59
C THR A 118 -0.05 15.39 -1.81
N ALA A 119 -0.11 14.69 -2.94
CA ALA A 119 0.90 13.74 -3.38
C ALA A 119 1.75 14.38 -4.48
N THR A 120 3.07 14.36 -4.33
CA THR A 120 4.00 14.73 -5.40
C THR A 120 4.82 13.50 -5.77
N VAL A 121 4.81 13.14 -7.05
CA VAL A 121 5.54 11.98 -7.56
C VAL A 121 7.00 12.35 -7.78
N SER A 122 7.90 11.65 -7.10
CA SER A 122 9.34 11.84 -7.24
C SER A 122 9.90 11.07 -8.44
N SER A 123 11.11 11.40 -8.90
CA SER A 123 11.80 10.66 -9.97
C SER A 123 12.07 9.19 -9.64
N GLY A 124 11.98 8.80 -8.36
CA GLY A 124 12.12 7.43 -7.89
C GLY A 124 10.87 6.57 -8.05
N ASN A 125 9.78 7.11 -8.63
CA ASN A 125 8.45 6.48 -8.62
C ASN A 125 7.94 6.15 -7.21
N ASP A 126 8.37 6.94 -6.22
CA ASP A 126 7.88 6.91 -4.86
C ASP A 126 7.14 8.22 -4.53
N ILE A 127 6.19 8.09 -3.60
CA ILE A 127 5.39 9.17 -3.05
C ILE A 127 5.56 9.12 -1.54
N GLN A 128 6.00 10.22 -0.96
CA GLN A 128 6.12 10.40 0.47
C GLN A 128 5.32 11.62 0.89
N ILE A 129 4.32 11.40 1.74
CA ILE A 129 3.49 12.46 2.30
C ILE A 129 3.69 12.40 3.81
N LYS A 130 4.03 13.53 4.41
CA LYS A 130 4.23 13.67 5.85
C LYS A 130 3.28 14.72 6.38
N HIS A 131 2.84 14.54 7.61
CA HIS A 131 2.12 15.53 8.39
C HIS A 131 0.80 16.03 7.75
N PHE A 132 -0.06 15.10 7.34
CA PHE A 132 -1.42 15.47 6.94
C PHE A 132 -2.44 15.04 7.99
N ASN A 133 -3.49 15.84 8.12
CA ASN A 133 -4.56 15.55 9.06
C ASN A 133 -5.59 14.62 8.42
N PHE A 134 -5.87 13.52 9.11
CA PHE A 134 -6.97 12.61 8.78
C PHE A 134 -7.70 12.26 10.06
N THR A 135 -8.98 12.60 10.12
CA THR A 135 -9.85 12.44 11.31
C THR A 135 -9.28 13.10 12.58
N GLY A 136 -8.61 14.25 12.43
CA GLY A 136 -8.02 14.97 13.55
C GLY A 136 -6.67 14.43 14.02
N ARG A 137 -6.12 13.39 13.38
CA ARG A 137 -4.82 12.78 13.73
C ARG A 137 -3.78 13.02 12.64
N ASP A 138 -2.52 13.02 13.05
CA ASP A 138 -1.39 13.24 12.16
C ASP A 138 -0.93 11.93 11.49
N HIS A 139 -0.81 11.95 10.16
CA HIS A 139 -0.57 10.77 9.34
C HIS A 139 0.59 10.94 8.36
N TYR A 140 1.03 9.81 7.82
CA TYR A 140 1.96 9.72 6.71
C TYR A 140 1.52 8.68 5.68
N ILE A 141 2.00 8.87 4.45
CA ILE A 141 1.90 7.91 3.36
C ILE A 141 3.30 7.67 2.80
N SER A 142 3.63 6.40 2.55
CA SER A 142 4.77 6.01 1.72
C SER A 142 4.27 4.99 0.70
N ALA A 143 4.25 5.39 -0.56
CA ALA A 143 3.69 4.60 -1.65
C ALA A 143 4.67 4.50 -2.82
N PHE A 144 4.63 3.36 -3.48
CA PHE A 144 5.48 3.03 -4.62
C PHE A 144 4.60 2.67 -5.79
N LYS A 145 5.15 2.86 -6.98
CA LYS A 145 4.43 2.51 -8.19
C LYS A 145 4.29 1.00 -8.34
N SER A 146 3.06 0.55 -8.51
CA SER A 146 2.73 -0.84 -8.81
C SER A 146 2.87 -1.10 -10.32
N ARG A 147 3.43 -2.27 -10.68
CA ARG A 147 3.71 -2.67 -12.07
C ARG A 147 3.01 -3.99 -12.37
N SER A 148 2.71 -4.22 -13.65
CA SER A 148 1.99 -5.44 -14.09
C SER A 148 2.69 -6.76 -13.79
N LEU A 149 4.03 -6.75 -13.67
CA LEU A 149 4.83 -7.94 -13.39
C LEU A 149 5.35 -8.01 -11.95
N ALA A 150 5.17 -6.93 -11.18
CA ALA A 150 5.69 -6.81 -9.84
C ALA A 150 4.83 -5.79 -9.08
N ASP A 151 3.77 -6.31 -8.46
CA ASP A 151 2.86 -5.50 -7.64
C ASP A 151 3.53 -5.11 -6.32
N VAL A 152 3.08 -4.00 -5.73
CA VAL A 152 3.58 -3.58 -4.42
C VAL A 152 2.94 -4.45 -3.35
N THR A 153 3.78 -5.01 -2.48
CA THR A 153 3.36 -5.79 -1.31
C THR A 153 3.88 -5.12 -0.05
N VAL A 154 3.07 -5.12 1.01
CA VAL A 154 3.41 -4.49 2.29
C VAL A 154 3.21 -5.48 3.43
N ALA A 155 4.19 -5.55 4.32
CA ALA A 155 4.06 -6.17 5.64
C ALA A 155 4.00 -5.05 6.70
N PHE A 156 2.94 -5.06 7.50
CA PHE A 156 2.74 -4.09 8.57
C PHE A 156 3.25 -4.64 9.89
N GLY A 157 3.90 -3.79 10.66
CA GLY A 157 4.34 -4.15 12.00
C GLY A 157 4.62 -2.96 12.91
N THR A 158 4.95 -3.28 14.16
CA THR A 158 5.31 -2.31 15.18
C THR A 158 6.61 -2.72 15.83
N TYR A 159 7.34 -1.73 16.36
CA TYR A 159 8.50 -1.98 17.20
C TYR A 159 8.27 -1.39 18.59
N VAL A 160 8.86 -2.02 19.60
CA VAL A 160 8.91 -1.52 20.97
C VAL A 160 10.28 -1.83 21.58
N ASP A 161 10.85 -0.88 22.29
CA ASP A 161 12.11 -1.03 23.04
C ASP A 161 11.89 -1.86 24.32
N ASP A 162 12.81 -2.76 24.63
CA ASP A 162 12.68 -3.67 25.80
C ASP A 162 12.91 -2.94 27.14
N ALA A 163 13.73 -1.88 27.16
CA ALA A 163 14.05 -1.11 28.36
C ALA A 163 13.12 0.10 28.54
N ASP A 164 12.56 0.63 27.46
CA ASP A 164 11.71 1.82 27.43
C ASP A 164 10.50 1.63 26.50
N PRO A 165 9.40 1.02 26.98
CA PRO A 165 8.22 0.75 26.14
C PRO A 165 7.55 2.00 25.55
N SER A 166 7.89 3.21 26.02
CA SER A 166 7.43 4.46 25.40
C SER A 166 8.14 4.77 24.09
N PHE A 167 9.29 4.14 23.85
CA PHE A 167 9.97 4.10 22.58
C PHE A 167 9.37 2.98 21.73
N ALA A 168 8.32 3.33 21.00
CA ALA A 168 7.61 2.45 20.09
C ALA A 168 7.21 3.20 18.81
N GLY A 169 6.89 2.45 17.77
CA GLY A 169 6.50 3.03 16.49
C GLY A 169 6.06 1.99 15.46
N ASN A 170 5.74 2.46 14.25
CA ASN A 170 5.51 1.57 13.12
C ASN A 170 6.84 1.02 12.62
N TRP A 171 6.81 -0.23 12.16
CA TRP A 171 7.85 -0.89 11.39
C TRP A 171 7.17 -1.58 10.23
N ASP A 172 7.31 -1.03 9.04
CA ASP A 172 6.59 -1.50 7.86
C ASP A 172 7.58 -1.82 6.75
N ALA A 173 7.42 -2.98 6.13
CA ALA A 173 8.28 -3.44 5.06
C ALA A 173 7.52 -3.41 3.73
N ILE A 174 8.18 -2.96 2.67
CA ILE A 174 7.60 -2.80 1.33
C ILE A 174 8.46 -3.53 0.30
N HIS A 175 7.81 -4.36 -0.50
CA HIS A 175 8.28 -4.75 -1.82
C HIS A 175 7.70 -3.80 -2.88
N ALA A 176 8.54 -3.28 -3.75
CA ALA A 176 8.21 -2.29 -4.78
C ALA A 176 8.64 -2.73 -6.19
N GLY A 177 8.87 -4.03 -6.38
CA GLY A 177 8.97 -4.65 -7.69
C GLY A 177 10.28 -5.39 -7.97
N SER A 178 11.21 -5.42 -7.02
CA SER A 178 12.48 -6.13 -7.15
C SER A 178 12.30 -7.65 -6.98
N LEU A 179 12.64 -8.44 -7.99
CA LEU A 179 12.47 -9.90 -7.96
C LEU A 179 13.81 -10.62 -7.95
N ALA A 180 13.90 -11.74 -7.24
CA ALA A 180 15.03 -12.67 -7.29
C ALA A 180 14.56 -14.11 -7.54
N PRO A 181 15.33 -14.93 -8.26
CA PRO A 181 15.07 -16.37 -8.31
C PRO A 181 15.05 -16.96 -6.90
N ALA A 182 14.04 -17.77 -6.60
CA ALA A 182 14.03 -18.52 -5.35
C ALA A 182 15.20 -19.53 -5.33
N PRO A 183 15.84 -19.75 -4.17
CA PRO A 183 16.87 -20.76 -4.06
C PRO A 183 16.28 -22.17 -4.27
N PRO A 184 17.12 -23.15 -4.64
CA PRO A 184 16.67 -24.53 -4.81
C PRO A 184 15.94 -25.05 -3.55
N GLY A 185 14.77 -25.65 -3.75
CA GLY A 185 13.97 -26.25 -2.67
C GLY A 185 12.91 -25.34 -2.05
N HIS A 186 12.86 -24.04 -2.40
CA HIS A 186 11.83 -23.12 -1.90
C HIS A 186 10.54 -23.14 -2.75
N SER A 187 10.59 -22.52 -3.92
CA SER A 187 9.47 -22.39 -4.85
C SER A 187 9.96 -22.35 -6.29
N ASN A 188 9.09 -22.64 -7.25
CA ASN A 188 9.38 -22.44 -8.67
C ASN A 188 9.18 -20.98 -9.13
N SER A 189 8.64 -20.13 -8.25
CA SER A 189 8.39 -18.70 -8.50
C SER A 189 9.52 -17.84 -7.96
N ASN A 190 9.69 -16.65 -8.53
CA ASN A 190 10.59 -15.63 -7.98
C ASN A 190 10.12 -15.15 -6.61
N LEU A 191 11.07 -14.80 -5.75
CA LEU A 191 10.85 -14.10 -4.49
C LEU A 191 10.74 -12.60 -4.75
N MET A 192 9.85 -11.96 -4.00
CA MET A 192 9.67 -10.50 -3.99
C MET A 192 10.65 -9.92 -2.96
N LEU A 193 11.68 -9.21 -3.42
CA LEU A 193 12.70 -8.67 -2.52
C LEU A 193 12.17 -7.50 -1.70
N LEU A 194 12.69 -7.35 -0.49
CA LEU A 194 12.47 -6.16 0.33
C LEU A 194 13.13 -4.94 -0.31
N ASP A 195 12.32 -3.97 -0.73
CA ASP A 195 12.80 -2.73 -1.31
C ASP A 195 12.99 -1.63 -0.27
N LYS A 196 12.06 -1.51 0.69
CA LYS A 196 12.08 -0.46 1.70
C LYS A 196 11.56 -0.91 3.05
N VAL A 197 12.15 -0.36 4.10
CA VAL A 197 11.56 -0.35 5.44
C VAL A 197 11.19 1.07 5.79
N VAL A 198 9.99 1.27 6.32
CA VAL A 198 9.48 2.55 6.79
C VAL A 198 9.20 2.43 8.28
N ILE A 199 9.81 3.31 9.07
CA ILE A 199 9.57 3.38 10.51
C ILE A 199 9.00 4.74 10.89
N SER A 200 8.20 4.77 11.95
CA SER A 200 7.69 6.00 12.53
C SER A 200 8.15 6.16 13.97
N LYS A 201 8.39 7.40 14.41
CA LYS A 201 8.76 7.73 15.79
C LYS A 201 8.44 9.18 16.12
N GLN A 202 7.68 9.42 17.18
CA GLN A 202 7.46 10.76 17.75
C GLN A 202 7.07 11.80 16.68
N GLY A 203 6.12 11.44 15.81
CA GLY A 203 5.68 12.30 14.71
C GLY A 203 6.61 12.33 13.49
N ASN A 204 7.72 11.60 13.47
CA ASN A 204 8.63 11.55 12.32
C ASN A 204 8.51 10.23 11.57
N MET A 205 8.60 10.29 10.24
CA MET A 205 8.71 9.14 9.35
C MET A 205 10.14 9.03 8.81
N PHE A 206 10.71 7.83 8.89
CA PHE A 206 12.01 7.48 8.32
C PHE A 206 11.84 6.34 7.32
N THR A 207 12.42 6.48 6.15
CA THR A 207 12.45 5.44 5.12
C THR A 207 13.89 4.99 4.96
N SER A 208 14.11 3.68 4.79
CA SER A 208 15.44 3.14 4.56
C SER A 208 16.07 3.71 3.29
N THR A 209 17.34 4.07 3.39
CA THR A 209 18.10 4.56 2.22
C THR A 209 18.66 3.42 1.39
N ASP A 210 18.68 2.20 1.93
CA ASP A 210 19.23 1.02 1.28
C ASP A 210 18.37 0.58 0.09
N THR A 211 19.01 -0.07 -0.86
CA THR A 211 18.38 -0.75 -1.99
C THR A 211 18.27 -2.24 -1.68
N PRO A 212 17.46 -3.03 -2.42
CA PRO A 212 17.44 -4.48 -2.26
C PRO A 212 18.83 -5.11 -2.23
N SER A 213 19.73 -4.68 -3.11
CA SER A 213 21.12 -5.17 -3.18
C SER A 213 21.97 -4.93 -1.93
N ASP A 214 21.58 -4.00 -1.08
CA ASP A 214 22.29 -3.69 0.17
C ASP A 214 21.81 -4.57 1.34
N ASN A 215 20.69 -5.28 1.19
CA ASN A 215 20.19 -6.20 2.22
C ASN A 215 21.13 -7.40 2.39
N ASP A 216 21.27 -7.89 3.62
CA ASP A 216 22.19 -8.97 3.96
C ASP A 216 21.68 -10.33 3.51
N SER A 217 22.58 -11.13 2.93
CA SER A 217 22.29 -12.55 2.69
C SER A 217 22.21 -13.32 3.99
N PHE A 218 21.29 -14.28 4.07
CA PHE A 218 21.15 -15.13 5.23
C PHE A 218 20.92 -16.58 4.81
N VAL A 219 21.28 -17.51 5.68
CA VAL A 219 20.89 -18.92 5.52
C VAL A 219 19.57 -19.09 6.25
N GLU A 220 18.55 -19.64 5.58
CA GLU A 220 17.36 -20.14 6.25
C GLU A 220 17.68 -21.57 6.71
N PRO A 221 17.84 -21.79 8.03
CA PRO A 221 18.44 -23.02 8.52
C PRO A 221 17.46 -24.19 8.65
N CYS A 222 16.14 -23.97 8.59
CA CYS A 222 15.16 -24.95 9.05
C CYS A 222 14.42 -25.69 7.95
N PHE A 223 14.28 -25.08 6.78
CA PHE A 223 13.55 -25.65 5.66
C PHE A 223 14.44 -25.86 4.44
N TYR A 224 15.33 -24.91 4.15
CA TYR A 224 16.03 -24.90 2.85
C TYR A 224 17.53 -25.18 2.94
N GLY A 225 18.16 -24.90 4.08
CA GLY A 225 19.62 -25.03 4.25
C GLY A 225 20.42 -24.26 3.19
N SER A 226 19.79 -23.26 2.57
CA SER A 226 20.29 -22.54 1.40
C SER A 226 20.48 -21.07 1.75
N MET A 227 21.44 -20.44 1.08
CA MET A 227 21.67 -19.01 1.20
C MET A 227 20.61 -18.26 0.39
N PHE A 228 19.82 -17.45 1.08
CA PHE A 228 18.92 -16.47 0.50
C PHE A 228 19.70 -15.18 0.27
N PRO A 229 19.50 -14.52 -0.88
CA PRO A 229 20.30 -13.36 -1.22
C PRO A 229 20.04 -12.20 -0.25
N GLN A 230 18.78 -11.98 0.16
CA GLN A 230 18.29 -10.77 0.83
C GLN A 230 16.96 -11.06 1.54
N ALA A 231 16.45 -10.15 2.39
CA ALA A 231 15.08 -10.24 2.89
C ALA A 231 14.03 -10.22 1.76
N TRP A 232 12.96 -10.99 1.93
CA TRP A 232 11.98 -11.22 0.88
C TRP A 232 10.57 -11.46 1.40
N PHE A 233 9.62 -11.32 0.48
CA PHE A 233 8.22 -11.65 0.57
C PHE A 233 7.90 -12.80 -0.40
N TYR A 234 6.95 -13.62 -0.02
CA TYR A 234 6.32 -14.60 -0.89
C TYR A 234 4.82 -14.59 -0.66
N GLU A 235 4.06 -14.70 -1.74
CA GLU A 235 2.61 -14.82 -1.69
C GLU A 235 2.18 -15.86 -2.74
N SER A 236 1.38 -16.83 -2.31
CA SER A 236 0.78 -17.81 -3.20
C SER A 236 -0.35 -17.19 -4.03
N ASP A 237 -0.58 -17.68 -5.25
CA ASP A 237 -1.59 -17.15 -6.20
C ASP A 237 -3.03 -17.05 -5.64
N ASN A 238 -3.38 -17.88 -4.66
CA ASN A 238 -4.70 -17.90 -4.01
C ASN A 238 -4.74 -17.12 -2.67
N ASN A 239 -3.66 -16.43 -2.33
CA ASN A 239 -3.43 -15.73 -1.06
C ASN A 239 -3.63 -16.60 0.19
N SER A 240 -3.57 -17.93 0.08
CA SER A 240 -3.69 -18.82 1.23
C SER A 240 -2.38 -18.90 2.02
N TYR A 241 -1.26 -18.60 1.39
CA TYR A 241 0.05 -18.54 2.00
C TYR A 241 0.73 -17.20 1.71
N ARG A 242 1.19 -16.54 2.77
CA ARG A 242 2.05 -15.35 2.70
C ARG A 242 3.21 -15.53 3.63
N GLU A 243 4.36 -15.02 3.24
CA GLU A 243 5.57 -15.14 4.05
C GLU A 243 6.44 -13.92 3.86
N PHE A 244 7.10 -13.53 4.94
CA PHE A 244 8.17 -12.56 4.94
C PHE A 244 9.31 -13.15 5.75
N ILE A 245 10.52 -13.18 5.18
CA ILE A 245 11.71 -13.63 5.88
C ILE A 245 12.81 -12.60 5.74
N GLY A 246 13.35 -12.16 6.87
CA GLY A 246 14.57 -11.37 6.95
C GLY A 246 15.31 -11.67 8.23
N TYR A 247 16.38 -12.46 8.16
CA TYR A 247 17.23 -12.77 9.31
C TYR A 247 18.52 -11.95 9.29
N ASN A 248 18.90 -11.40 10.44
CA ASN A 248 20.13 -10.62 10.65
C ASN A 248 20.35 -9.51 9.60
N GLN A 249 19.29 -8.78 9.29
CA GLN A 249 19.30 -7.73 8.28
C GLN A 249 19.82 -6.43 8.86
N THR A 250 20.56 -5.68 8.06
CA THR A 250 20.93 -4.29 8.32
C THR A 250 20.15 -3.34 7.42
N THR A 251 19.80 -2.19 7.98
CA THR A 251 19.07 -1.13 7.26
C THR A 251 19.46 0.23 7.81
N THR A 252 19.70 1.19 6.94
CA THR A 252 20.13 2.55 7.26
C THR A 252 18.94 3.50 7.33
N PHE A 253 18.73 4.08 8.51
CA PHE A 253 17.79 5.17 8.74
C PHE A 253 18.54 6.44 9.15
N ALA A 254 18.34 7.55 8.43
CA ALA A 254 18.97 8.83 8.73
C ALA A 254 20.51 8.72 8.95
N ASN A 255 21.19 7.98 8.08
CA ASN A 255 22.64 7.69 8.14
C ASN A 255 23.08 6.89 9.37
N ARG A 256 22.16 6.20 10.06
CA ARG A 256 22.46 5.29 11.17
C ARG A 256 21.94 3.90 10.85
N MET A 257 22.80 2.92 11.02
CA MET A 257 22.47 1.51 10.80
C MET A 257 21.60 0.99 11.94
N ALA A 258 20.54 0.29 11.57
CA ALA A 258 19.73 -0.57 12.42
C ALA A 258 19.98 -2.02 12.03
N ASN A 259 19.99 -2.91 13.01
CA ASN A 259 20.01 -4.36 12.79
C ASN A 259 18.64 -4.91 13.18
N TRP A 260 18.09 -5.85 12.42
CA TRP A 260 16.81 -6.44 12.74
C TRP A 260 16.70 -7.88 12.24
N SER A 261 15.72 -8.60 12.77
CA SER A 261 15.34 -9.92 12.30
C SER A 261 13.84 -10.06 12.46
N LEU A 262 13.15 -10.36 11.37
CA LEU A 262 11.72 -10.61 11.38
C LEU A 262 11.41 -11.64 10.32
N SER A 263 10.82 -12.75 10.76
CA SER A 263 10.34 -13.79 9.87
C SER A 263 9.01 -14.29 10.36
N TYR A 264 8.07 -14.44 9.44
CA TYR A 264 6.74 -14.93 9.72
C TYR A 264 6.09 -15.48 8.46
N TYR A 265 5.11 -16.34 8.66
CA TYR A 265 4.20 -16.77 7.61
C TYR A 265 2.76 -16.71 8.08
N VAL A 266 1.86 -16.62 7.11
CA VAL A 266 0.41 -16.74 7.27
C VAL A 266 -0.03 -17.88 6.39
N LEU A 267 -0.59 -18.93 6.99
CA LEU A 267 -1.14 -20.08 6.27
C LEU A 267 -2.63 -20.22 6.64
N ASP A 268 -3.50 -20.13 5.65
CA ASP A 268 -4.96 -20.20 5.82
C ASP A 268 -5.50 -19.22 6.88
N GLY A 269 -4.88 -18.03 6.94
CA GLY A 269 -5.21 -16.99 7.91
C GLY A 269 -4.61 -17.19 9.31
N ILE A 270 -3.92 -18.30 9.56
CA ILE A 270 -3.17 -18.55 10.79
C ILE A 270 -1.78 -17.96 10.64
N TYR A 271 -1.45 -17.04 11.54
CA TYR A 271 -0.17 -16.38 11.58
C TYR A 271 0.80 -17.08 12.55
N SER A 272 2.05 -17.23 12.14
CA SER A 272 3.14 -17.76 12.96
C SER A 272 4.43 -16.99 12.71
N TYR A 273 5.15 -16.65 13.78
CA TYR A 273 6.54 -16.23 13.65
C TYR A 273 7.41 -17.43 13.31
N ASP A 274 8.44 -17.19 12.52
CA ASP A 274 9.49 -18.15 12.23
C ASP A 274 10.78 -17.77 12.96
N THR A 275 11.62 -18.74 13.30
CA THR A 275 12.92 -18.49 13.92
C THR A 275 14.05 -19.05 13.10
N PRO A 276 15.25 -18.43 13.20
CA PRO A 276 16.45 -19.04 12.64
C PRO A 276 16.95 -20.23 13.48
N VAL A 277 16.19 -20.76 14.45
CA VAL A 277 16.60 -21.87 15.32
C VAL A 277 15.64 -23.04 15.17
N CYS A 278 16.12 -24.07 14.49
CA CYS A 278 15.30 -25.24 14.16
C CYS A 278 14.98 -26.07 15.39
N ASN A 279 13.77 -26.62 15.44
CA ASN A 279 13.25 -27.41 16.56
C ASN A 279 13.15 -26.65 17.89
N SER A 280 13.17 -25.31 17.87
CA SER A 280 12.75 -24.53 19.03
C SER A 280 11.23 -24.62 19.17
N SER A 281 10.75 -24.97 20.36
CA SER A 281 9.33 -24.89 20.68
C SER A 281 8.96 -23.42 20.77
N GLU A 282 8.28 -22.93 19.74
CA GLU A 282 7.84 -21.54 19.54
C GLU A 282 8.94 -20.56 19.14
N ALA A 283 8.72 -19.93 17.98
CA ALA A 283 9.23 -18.60 17.77
C ALA A 283 8.73 -17.70 18.89
N ALA A 284 9.60 -16.82 19.41
CA ALA A 284 9.34 -16.03 20.61
C ALA A 284 8.09 -15.12 20.54
N GLY A 285 7.33 -15.15 19.45
CA GLY A 285 6.16 -14.33 19.20
C GLY A 285 6.52 -12.92 18.75
N TYR A 286 7.78 -12.71 18.32
CA TYR A 286 8.31 -11.43 17.86
C TYR A 286 9.64 -11.62 17.12
N GLY A 287 9.95 -10.66 16.24
CA GLY A 287 11.29 -10.40 15.72
C GLY A 287 12.11 -9.49 16.64
N SER A 288 13.36 -9.22 16.32
CA SER A 288 14.25 -8.35 17.08
C SER A 288 14.67 -7.13 16.28
N TRP A 289 15.01 -6.03 16.96
CA TRP A 289 15.68 -4.88 16.36
C TRP A 289 16.70 -4.28 17.31
N SER A 290 17.68 -3.58 16.75
CA SER A 290 18.55 -2.65 17.45
C SER A 290 18.87 -1.45 16.56
N TRP A 291 18.80 -0.26 17.14
CA TRP A 291 19.07 1.00 16.44
C TRP A 291 19.50 2.06 17.44
N ASP A 292 20.60 2.75 17.16
CA ASP A 292 21.07 3.88 17.97
C ASP A 292 21.27 3.56 19.47
N GLY A 293 21.86 2.39 19.76
CA GLY A 293 22.11 1.93 21.13
C GLY A 293 20.88 1.40 21.87
N ARG A 294 19.73 1.31 21.20
CA ARG A 294 18.50 0.69 21.71
C ARG A 294 18.26 -0.66 21.07
N SER A 295 17.46 -1.49 21.72
CA SER A 295 17.03 -2.78 21.21
C SER A 295 15.64 -3.13 21.69
N GLY A 296 14.96 -3.99 20.95
CA GLY A 296 13.68 -4.49 21.38
C GLY A 296 13.06 -5.46 20.39
N ARG A 297 11.73 -5.44 20.37
CA ARG A 297 10.90 -6.44 19.68
C ARG A 297 10.19 -5.82 18.49
N LEU A 298 10.15 -6.58 17.40
CA LEU A 298 9.32 -6.33 16.22
C LEU A 298 8.11 -7.25 16.28
N ARG A 299 6.93 -6.70 16.04
CA ARG A 299 5.70 -7.49 15.91
C ARG A 299 5.04 -7.21 14.57
N VAL A 300 4.56 -8.25 13.93
CA VAL A 300 3.69 -8.13 12.75
C VAL A 300 2.30 -7.77 13.24
N ASP A 301 1.68 -6.82 12.56
CA ASP A 301 0.27 -6.52 12.76
C ASP A 301 -0.52 -7.60 11.97
N SER A 302 -1.01 -8.63 12.66
CA SER A 302 -1.58 -9.81 12.00
C SER A 302 -2.92 -9.50 11.33
N LEU A 303 -3.21 -10.14 10.18
CA LEU A 303 -4.55 -10.19 9.52
C LEU A 303 -5.68 -10.76 10.42
N SER A 304 -5.36 -11.25 11.63
CA SER A 304 -6.29 -11.71 12.66
C SER A 304 -6.47 -10.73 13.85
N ASP A 305 -5.54 -9.79 14.03
CA ASP A 305 -5.75 -8.51 14.74
C ASP A 305 -6.39 -7.44 13.82
N LEU A 306 -6.87 -7.97 12.68
CA LEU A 306 -7.46 -7.36 11.50
C LEU A 306 -8.88 -7.95 11.33
#